data_AF-A0A3P7W8K1-F1
#
_entry.id   AF-A0A3P7W8K1-F1
#
_cell.length_a   1.000
_cell.length_b   1.000
_cell.length_c   1.000
_cell.angle_alpha   90.00
_cell.angle_beta   90.00
_cell.angle_gamma   90.00
#
_symmetry.space_group_name_H-M   'P 1'
#
loop_
_entity.id
_entity.type
_entity.pdbx_description
1 polymer ?
#
loop_
_entity_poly.entity_id
_entity_poly.type
_entity_poly.pdbx_seq_one_letter_code
_entity_poly.pdbx_strand_id
1 'polypeptide(L)'
;MNFQACFRIPFCVLPRETRIFILLYGTSLSGDVHPPNVPTETQTLLEKQLACASFPLFDHEGLLRQGSLLLPLSAINGKVVYPWGPRPLFEMEDDLVVLVTLPQLHYDVIFPCVNYGENSLKRDFNSLDSDTQQNLLDIVEGGVTHSLTEDEKEALWEKRHYLTHIPDALPLVL
;
A
#
# COMPACT_ATOMS: atom_id res chain seq x y z
N MET A 1 16.86 3.63 -21.72
CA MET A 1 16.30 2.27 -21.54
C MET A 1 14.89 2.46 -21.02
N ASN A 2 13.87 1.98 -21.74
CA ASN A 2 12.47 2.10 -21.29
C ASN A 2 12.08 0.77 -20.66
N PHE A 3 11.67 0.79 -19.39
CA PHE A 3 11.18 -0.38 -18.68
C PHE A 3 9.66 -0.33 -18.63
N GLN A 4 9.02 -1.48 -18.86
CA GLN A 4 7.58 -1.63 -18.74
C GLN A 4 7.27 -2.55 -17.56
N ALA A 5 6.52 -2.03 -16.60
CA ALA A 5 5.95 -2.83 -15.52
C ALA A 5 4.50 -3.21 -15.86
N CYS A 6 4.09 -4.42 -15.53
CA CYS A 6 2.72 -4.90 -15.72
C CYS A 6 2.20 -5.54 -14.43
N PHE A 7 1.03 -5.09 -13.98
CA PHE A 7 0.36 -5.60 -12.79
C PHE A 7 -0.83 -6.45 -13.23
N ARG A 8 -0.93 -7.69 -12.71
CA ARG A 8 -2.07 -8.58 -13.00
C ARG A 8 -3.25 -8.33 -12.06
N ILE A 9 -3.63 -7.06 -11.91
CA ILE A 9 -4.72 -6.62 -11.03
C ILE A 9 -5.69 -5.77 -11.87
N PRO A 10 -6.97 -6.15 -11.97
CA PRO A 10 -7.96 -5.33 -12.68
C PRO A 10 -8.15 -3.96 -12.02
N PHE A 11 -8.39 -2.91 -12.82
CA PHE A 11 -8.63 -1.57 -12.26
C PHE A 11 -9.87 -1.50 -11.36
N CYS A 12 -10.90 -2.30 -11.63
CA CYS A 12 -12.17 -2.28 -10.90
C CYS A 12 -12.11 -2.83 -9.47
N VAL A 13 -11.01 -3.47 -9.08
CA VAL A 13 -10.81 -3.96 -7.70
C VAL A 13 -9.85 -3.07 -6.90
N LEU A 14 -9.31 -2.01 -7.53
CA LEU A 14 -8.37 -1.11 -6.88
C LEU A 14 -9.11 -0.14 -5.95
N PRO A 15 -8.73 -0.05 -4.66
CA PRO A 15 -9.24 0.99 -3.77
C PRO A 15 -8.92 2.39 -4.28
N ARG A 16 -9.71 3.38 -3.83
CA ARG A 16 -9.54 4.79 -4.20
C ARG A 16 -8.15 5.32 -3.85
N GLU A 17 -7.60 4.84 -2.74
CA GLU A 17 -6.33 5.24 -2.15
C GLU A 17 -5.15 4.48 -2.77
N THR A 18 -5.35 3.68 -3.82
CA THR A 18 -4.28 2.95 -4.50
C THR A 18 -3.15 3.90 -4.91
N ARG A 19 -1.91 3.52 -4.60
CA ARG A 19 -0.70 4.27 -4.93
C ARG A 19 0.26 3.41 -5.74
N ILE A 20 1.00 4.06 -6.63
CA ILE A 20 2.19 3.48 -7.23
C ILE A 20 3.38 3.93 -6.39
N PHE A 21 4.17 2.97 -5.93
CA PHE A 21 5.41 3.19 -5.18
C PHE A 21 6.60 2.71 -6.02
N ILE A 22 7.61 3.58 -6.16
CA ILE A 22 8.80 3.35 -6.95
C ILE A 22 10.00 3.37 -6.01
N LEU A 23 10.85 2.36 -6.12
CA LEU A 23 12.03 2.20 -5.30
C LEU A 23 13.23 1.92 -6.19
N LEU A 24 14.23 2.79 -6.09
CA LEU A 24 15.49 2.68 -6.81
C LEU A 24 16.49 1.91 -5.95
N TYR A 25 17.02 0.82 -6.50
CA TYR A 25 18.07 0.03 -5.88
C TYR A 25 19.40 0.25 -6.60
N GLY A 26 20.48 0.32 -5.81
CA GLY A 26 21.85 0.21 -6.27
C GLY A 26 22.35 -1.21 -6.01
N THR A 27 22.96 -1.81 -7.02
CA THR A 27 23.54 -3.15 -6.94
C THR A 27 25.06 -3.03 -6.95
N SER A 28 25.73 -3.70 -6.03
CA SER A 28 27.20 -3.78 -6.00
C SER A 28 27.64 -5.22 -5.87
N LEU A 29 28.67 -5.61 -6.63
CA LEU A 29 29.31 -6.91 -6.48
C LEU A 29 30.37 -6.77 -5.40
N SER A 30 30.15 -7.38 -4.23
CA SER A 30 31.21 -7.54 -3.25
C SER A 30 32.10 -8.70 -3.68
N GLY A 31 33.07 -8.41 -4.54
CA GLY A 31 34.21 -9.27 -4.85
C GLY A 31 35.47 -8.51 -4.52
N ASP A 32 36.07 -8.83 -3.37
CA ASP A 32 37.39 -8.33 -3.03
C ASP A 32 38.39 -8.80 -4.11
N VAL A 33 39.32 -7.93 -4.50
CA VAL A 33 40.39 -8.29 -5.44
C VAL A 33 41.38 -9.17 -4.68
N HIS A 34 41.04 -10.44 -4.49
CA HIS A 34 41.96 -11.41 -3.91
C HIS A 34 42.99 -11.87 -4.98
N PRO A 35 44.27 -12.03 -4.61
CA PRO A 35 45.32 -12.49 -5.50
C PRO A 35 45.00 -13.89 -6.06
N PRO A 36 45.57 -14.26 -7.23
CA PRO A 36 45.11 -15.39 -8.02
C PRO A 36 45.55 -16.70 -7.36
N ASN A 37 44.72 -17.30 -6.50
CA ASN A 37 44.70 -18.74 -6.19
C ASN A 37 43.72 -19.07 -5.06
N VAL A 38 42.40 -19.01 -5.29
CA VAL A 38 41.41 -19.82 -4.56
C VAL A 38 40.12 -19.93 -5.38
N PRO A 39 39.40 -21.07 -5.35
CA PRO A 39 38.27 -21.33 -6.23
C PRO A 39 37.04 -20.50 -5.84
N THR A 40 36.36 -20.03 -6.88
CA THR A 40 35.16 -19.19 -6.96
C THR A 40 34.23 -19.23 -5.74
N GLU A 41 34.41 -18.29 -4.81
CA GLU A 41 33.39 -17.97 -3.82
C GLU A 41 32.25 -17.20 -4.51
N THR A 42 31.02 -17.59 -4.21
CA THR A 42 29.78 -17.07 -4.75
C THR A 42 29.72 -15.55 -4.55
N GLN A 43 29.87 -14.77 -5.62
CA GLN A 43 29.74 -13.32 -5.58
C GLN A 43 28.35 -12.97 -5.03
N THR A 44 28.30 -12.43 -3.82
CA THR A 44 27.05 -11.95 -3.21
C THR A 44 26.74 -10.57 -3.77
N LEU A 45 25.58 -10.47 -4.42
CA LEU A 45 25.09 -9.22 -4.97
C LEU A 45 24.44 -8.43 -3.83
N LEU A 46 25.05 -7.30 -3.46
CA LEU A 46 24.53 -6.44 -2.38
C LEU A 46 23.59 -5.39 -2.99
N GLU A 47 22.32 -5.47 -2.64
CA GLU A 47 21.29 -4.51 -3.03
C GLU A 47 21.08 -3.46 -1.93
N LYS A 48 21.19 -2.18 -2.29
CA LYS A 48 20.94 -1.06 -1.38
C LYS A 48 19.83 -0.17 -1.94
N GLN A 49 18.83 0.12 -1.11
CA GLN A 49 17.80 1.11 -1.43
C GLN A 49 18.42 2.52 -1.48
N LEU A 50 18.26 3.23 -2.59
CA LEU A 50 18.87 4.53 -2.82
C LEU A 50 17.87 5.68 -2.70
N ALA A 51 16.73 5.56 -3.38
CA ALA A 51 15.71 6.61 -3.42
C ALA A 51 14.32 6.03 -3.69
N CYS A 52 13.27 6.76 -3.32
CA CYS A 52 11.90 6.35 -3.60
C CYS A 52 11.01 7.52 -4.02
N ALA A 53 9.91 7.19 -4.70
CA ALA A 53 8.84 8.11 -5.02
C ALA A 53 7.49 7.39 -4.89
N SER A 54 6.43 8.12 -4.58
CA SER A 54 5.07 7.57 -4.58
C SER A 54 4.08 8.57 -5.14
N PHE A 55 3.04 8.08 -5.81
CA PHE A 55 1.93 8.92 -6.27
C PHE A 55 0.62 8.14 -6.24
N PRO A 56 -0.52 8.82 -5.99
CA PRO A 56 -1.82 8.18 -6.02
C PRO A 56 -2.23 7.87 -7.47
N LEU A 57 -2.75 6.67 -7.70
CA LEU A 57 -3.19 6.22 -9.03
C LEU A 57 -4.40 7.02 -9.53
N PHE A 58 -5.31 7.35 -8.60
CA PHE A 58 -6.44 8.25 -8.84
C PHE A 58 -6.09 9.64 -8.28
N ASP A 59 -6.41 10.71 -8.99
CA ASP A 59 -6.14 12.09 -8.55
C ASP A 59 -7.10 12.54 -7.44
N HIS A 60 -7.24 13.85 -7.18
CA HIS A 60 -8.13 14.37 -6.14
C HIS A 60 -9.63 14.31 -6.53
N GLU A 61 -9.93 14.36 -7.82
CA GLU A 61 -11.30 14.28 -8.36
C GLU A 61 -11.74 12.82 -8.58
N GLY A 62 -10.81 11.87 -8.47
CA GLY A 62 -11.08 10.45 -8.65
C GLY A 62 -10.80 9.96 -10.06
N LEU A 63 -10.21 10.79 -10.92
CA LEU A 63 -9.79 10.36 -12.25
C LEU A 63 -8.55 9.48 -12.14
N LEU A 64 -8.55 8.38 -12.89
CA LEU A 64 -7.38 7.55 -13.13
C LEU A 64 -6.32 8.41 -13.84
N ARG A 65 -5.11 8.48 -13.29
CA ARG A 65 -4.00 9.16 -13.95
C ARG A 65 -3.61 8.40 -15.23
N GLN A 66 -3.34 9.16 -16.28
CA GLN A 66 -2.98 8.64 -17.61
C GLN A 66 -1.84 9.48 -18.18
N GLY A 67 -1.03 8.89 -19.07
CA GLY A 67 0.09 9.60 -19.70
C GLY A 67 1.30 9.77 -18.77
N SER A 68 2.14 10.76 -19.08
CA SER A 68 3.45 10.93 -18.46
C SER A 68 3.42 11.79 -17.21
N LEU A 69 4.13 11.34 -16.17
CA LEU A 69 4.30 11.98 -14.87
C LEU A 69 5.79 12.09 -14.56
N LEU A 70 6.26 13.29 -14.25
CA LEU A 70 7.59 13.51 -13.68
C LEU A 70 7.48 13.50 -12.16
N LEU A 71 8.26 12.64 -11.52
CA LEU A 71 8.23 12.45 -10.07
C LEU A 71 9.63 12.69 -9.48
N PRO A 72 9.76 13.55 -8.47
CA PRO A 72 11.00 13.67 -7.73
C PRO A 72 11.22 12.42 -6.87
N LEU A 73 12.44 11.91 -6.86
CA LEU A 73 12.90 10.79 -6.05
C LEU A 73 13.55 11.35 -4.78
N SER A 74 13.08 10.92 -3.62
CA SER A 74 13.70 11.30 -2.35
C SER A 74 14.72 10.24 -1.93
N ALA A 75 15.93 10.69 -1.58
CA ALA A 75 16.99 9.83 -1.09
C ALA A 75 16.60 9.11 0.21
N ILE A 76 16.94 7.82 0.31
CA ILE A 76 16.64 6.99 1.47
C ILE A 76 17.83 7.05 2.44
N ASN A 77 17.71 7.90 3.47
CA ASN A 77 18.73 8.08 4.50
C ASN A 77 18.43 7.32 5.82
N GLY A 78 17.43 6.44 5.84
CA GLY A 78 16.99 5.70 7.04
C GLY A 78 15.81 4.76 6.78
N LYS A 79 15.09 4.35 7.84
CA LYS A 79 13.87 3.55 7.69
C LYS A 79 12.78 4.39 7.02
N VAL A 80 12.55 4.19 5.73
CA VAL A 80 11.40 4.73 5.01
C VAL A 80 10.13 4.24 5.70
N VAL A 81 9.17 5.13 5.96
CA VAL A 81 7.83 4.72 6.40
C VAL A 81 7.08 4.20 5.18
N TYR A 82 7.22 2.90 4.94
CA TYR A 82 6.42 2.16 3.96
C TYR A 82 4.95 2.12 4.41
N PRO A 83 3.96 2.27 3.52
CA PRO A 83 4.02 2.48 2.07
C PRO A 83 3.75 3.94 1.63
N TRP A 84 3.59 4.87 2.57
CA TRP A 84 3.11 6.22 2.27
C TRP A 84 4.11 7.02 1.41
N GLY A 85 5.41 6.75 1.60
CA GLY A 85 6.48 7.40 0.85
C GLY A 85 6.52 8.92 1.07
N PRO A 86 7.54 9.59 0.54
CA PRO A 86 7.64 11.03 0.59
C PRO A 86 6.56 11.68 -0.27
N ARG A 87 6.11 12.88 0.11
CA ARG A 87 5.25 13.68 -0.77
C ARG A 87 6.07 14.04 -2.02
N PRO A 88 5.54 13.82 -3.24
CA PRO A 88 6.27 14.16 -4.45
C PRO A 88 6.29 15.69 -4.60
N LEU A 89 7.36 16.31 -4.09
CA LEU A 89 7.62 17.74 -4.15
C LEU A 89 9.04 17.93 -4.69
N PHE A 90 9.17 18.79 -5.70
CA PHE A 90 10.48 19.26 -6.15
C PHE A 90 10.96 20.33 -5.18
N GLU A 91 12.05 20.06 -4.48
CA GLU A 91 12.65 20.98 -3.51
C GLU A 91 13.82 21.73 -4.12
N MET A 92 14.62 21.06 -4.97
CA MET A 92 15.83 21.62 -5.60
C MET A 92 15.83 21.42 -7.12
N GLU A 93 16.55 22.28 -7.85
CA GLU A 93 16.71 22.15 -9.32
C GLU A 93 17.45 20.86 -9.72
N ASP A 94 18.30 20.33 -8.84
CA ASP A 94 19.12 19.13 -9.05
C ASP A 94 18.46 17.84 -8.49
N ASP A 95 17.18 17.88 -8.14
CA ASP A 95 16.48 16.70 -7.62
C ASP A 95 16.49 15.56 -8.66
N LEU A 96 16.77 14.34 -8.17
CA LEU A 96 16.70 13.16 -9.02
C LEU A 96 15.25 12.92 -9.43
N VAL A 97 15.00 12.68 -10.71
CA VAL A 97 13.63 12.50 -11.24
C VAL A 97 13.43 11.15 -11.90
N VAL A 98 12.21 10.63 -11.80
CA VAL A 98 11.75 9.49 -12.61
C VAL A 98 10.57 9.93 -13.48
N LEU A 99 10.65 9.58 -14.76
CA LEU A 99 9.54 9.72 -15.70
C LEU A 99 8.74 8.43 -15.73
N VAL A 100 7.46 8.51 -15.36
CA VAL A 100 6.53 7.39 -15.38
C VAL A 100 5.47 7.65 -16.42
N THR A 101 5.27 6.72 -17.35
CA THR A 101 4.19 6.82 -18.35
C THR A 101 3.15 5.75 -18.06
N LEU A 102 1.94 6.20 -17.71
CA LEU A 102 0.76 5.36 -17.54
C LEU A 102 0.07 5.16 -18.90
N PRO A 103 -0.65 4.04 -19.10
CA PRO A 103 -1.45 3.82 -20.30
C PRO A 103 -2.43 4.97 -20.54
N GLN A 104 -2.55 5.40 -21.78
CA GLN A 104 -3.51 6.41 -22.20
C GLN A 104 -4.69 5.73 -22.88
N LEU A 105 -5.87 5.86 -22.27
CA LEU A 105 -7.15 5.40 -22.77
C LEU A 105 -7.82 6.53 -23.58
N HIS A 106 -8.77 6.16 -24.42
CA HIS A 106 -9.53 7.10 -25.25
C HIS A 106 -10.68 7.78 -24.47
N TYR A 107 -10.76 7.53 -23.17
CA TYR A 107 -11.81 8.00 -22.27
C TYR A 107 -11.25 8.16 -20.86
N ASP A 108 -11.94 8.96 -20.06
CA ASP A 108 -11.63 9.12 -18.64
C ASP A 108 -12.22 7.97 -17.83
N VAL A 109 -11.41 7.45 -16.90
CA VAL A 109 -11.85 6.46 -15.92
C VAL A 109 -11.96 7.16 -14.58
N ILE A 110 -13.16 7.18 -14.01
CA ILE A 110 -13.47 7.90 -12.78
C ILE A 110 -13.83 6.89 -11.70
N PHE A 111 -13.24 7.04 -10.52
CA PHE A 111 -13.60 6.25 -9.35
C PHE A 111 -15.07 6.53 -8.98
N PRO A 112 -15.90 5.49 -8.77
CA PRO A 112 -17.33 5.67 -8.53
C PRO A 112 -17.59 6.45 -7.24
N CYS A 113 -18.62 7.31 -7.26
CA CYS A 113 -19.09 7.96 -6.04
C CYS A 113 -19.71 6.91 -5.11
N VAL A 114 -19.09 6.70 -3.94
CA VAL A 114 -19.61 5.81 -2.91
C VAL A 114 -20.57 6.62 -2.05
N ASN A 115 -21.85 6.65 -2.44
CA ASN A 115 -22.88 7.26 -1.61
C ASN A 115 -23.06 6.40 -0.34
N TYR A 116 -23.11 7.06 0.82
CA TYR A 116 -23.57 6.45 2.06
C TYR A 116 -25.07 6.17 1.91
N GLY A 117 -25.41 5.01 1.32
CA GLY A 117 -26.80 4.61 1.23
C GLY A 117 -27.39 4.50 2.64
N GLU A 118 -28.61 5.01 2.81
CA GLU A 118 -29.45 4.77 4.00
C GLU A 118 -29.65 3.27 4.30
N ASN A 119 -29.25 2.40 3.35
CA ASN A 119 -29.32 0.95 3.39
C ASN A 119 -28.07 0.28 4.00
N SER A 120 -27.28 0.97 4.84
CA SER A 120 -26.24 0.28 5.60
C SER A 120 -26.91 -0.75 6.51
N LEU A 121 -26.68 -2.03 6.23
CA LEU A 121 -27.21 -3.16 7.00
C LEU A 121 -26.65 -3.09 8.41
N LYS A 122 -27.44 -2.58 9.36
CA LYS A 122 -27.12 -2.63 10.78
C LYS A 122 -27.84 -3.82 11.39
N ARG A 123 -27.14 -4.54 12.24
CA ARG A 123 -27.71 -5.66 13.00
C ARG A 123 -27.51 -5.40 14.49
N ASP A 124 -28.46 -5.88 15.29
CA ASP A 124 -28.39 -5.75 16.75
C ASP A 124 -27.36 -6.74 17.30
N PHE A 125 -26.34 -6.23 17.99
CA PHE A 125 -25.30 -7.04 18.63
C PHE A 125 -25.87 -8.10 19.58
N ASN A 126 -26.95 -7.77 20.30
CA ASN A 126 -27.58 -8.66 21.27
C ASN A 126 -28.28 -9.87 20.62
N SER A 127 -28.43 -9.88 19.29
CA SER A 127 -29.00 -11.02 18.57
C SER A 127 -27.99 -12.14 18.30
N LEU A 128 -26.70 -11.93 18.57
CA LEU A 128 -25.67 -12.96 18.56
C LEU A 128 -25.77 -13.84 19.81
N ASP A 129 -25.25 -15.06 19.75
CA ASP A 129 -25.06 -15.90 20.93
C ASP A 129 -24.00 -15.31 21.87
N SER A 130 -24.13 -15.61 23.17
CA SER A 130 -23.28 -15.03 24.22
C SER A 130 -21.79 -15.33 24.01
N ASP A 131 -21.45 -16.51 23.50
CA ASP A 131 -20.06 -16.90 23.27
C ASP A 131 -19.43 -16.03 22.17
N THR A 132 -20.16 -15.81 21.07
CA THR A 132 -19.73 -14.91 20.00
C THR A 132 -19.65 -13.46 20.46
N GLN A 133 -20.60 -12.98 21.27
CA GLN A 133 -20.57 -11.63 21.82
C GLN A 133 -19.31 -11.41 22.68
N GLN A 134 -19.03 -12.35 23.60
CA GLN A 134 -17.87 -12.24 24.48
C GLN A 134 -16.58 -12.27 23.68
N ASN A 135 -16.44 -13.19 22.72
CA ASN A 135 -15.25 -13.27 21.86
C ASN A 135 -15.00 -11.95 21.10
N LEU A 136 -16.04 -11.36 20.51
CA LEU A 136 -15.91 -10.08 19.80
C LEU A 136 -15.52 -8.94 20.75
N LEU A 137 -16.07 -8.91 21.96
CA LEU A 137 -15.71 -7.91 22.97
C LEU A 137 -14.26 -8.07 23.45
N ASP A 138 -13.80 -9.30 23.66
CA ASP A 138 -12.42 -9.59 24.06
C ASP A 138 -11.43 -9.12 22.99
N ILE A 139 -11.73 -9.36 21.71
CA ILE A 139 -10.92 -8.86 20.58
C ILE A 139 -10.92 -7.32 20.54
N VAL A 140 -12.08 -6.70 20.74
CA VAL A 140 -12.21 -5.22 20.73
C VAL A 140 -11.47 -4.58 21.90
N GLU A 141 -11.59 -5.14 23.11
CA GLU A 141 -10.88 -4.67 24.30
C GLU A 141 -9.36 -4.84 24.15
N GLY A 142 -8.92 -5.88 23.44
CA GLY A 142 -7.52 -6.07 23.07
C GLY A 142 -6.95 -4.88 22.28
N GLY A 143 -7.74 -4.25 21.39
CA GLY A 143 -7.47 -2.93 20.82
C GLY A 143 -6.22 -2.80 19.93
N VAL A 144 -5.54 -3.90 19.59
CA VAL A 144 -4.27 -3.86 18.83
C VAL A 144 -4.46 -4.32 17.38
N THR A 145 -4.67 -3.37 16.47
CA THR A 145 -4.91 -3.62 15.04
C THR A 145 -3.83 -4.45 14.34
N HIS A 146 -2.55 -4.27 14.72
CA HIS A 146 -1.42 -4.94 14.07
C HIS A 146 -1.10 -6.34 14.63
N SER A 147 -1.80 -6.78 15.68
CA SER A 147 -1.59 -8.10 16.28
C SER A 147 -2.78 -9.04 16.10
N LEU A 148 -3.84 -8.61 15.39
CA LEU A 148 -4.97 -9.47 15.07
C LEU A 148 -4.50 -10.65 14.21
N THR A 149 -4.87 -11.84 14.64
CA THR A 149 -4.76 -13.07 13.86
C THR A 149 -5.70 -13.02 12.65
N GLU A 150 -5.45 -13.85 11.65
CA GLU A 150 -6.32 -13.90 10.46
C GLU A 150 -7.76 -14.33 10.83
N ASP A 151 -7.90 -15.25 11.77
CA ASP A 151 -9.21 -15.72 12.25
C ASP A 151 -9.98 -14.58 12.96
N GLU A 152 -9.31 -13.75 13.75
CA GLU A 152 -9.93 -12.58 14.40
C GLU A 152 -10.36 -11.53 13.38
N LYS A 153 -9.53 -11.27 12.34
CA LYS A 153 -9.89 -10.35 11.25
C LYS A 153 -11.12 -10.85 10.49
N GLU A 154 -11.15 -12.15 10.17
CA GLU A 154 -12.29 -12.77 9.50
C GLU A 154 -13.55 -12.67 10.37
N ALA A 155 -13.46 -13.00 11.66
CA ALA A 155 -14.57 -12.89 12.61
C ALA A 155 -15.12 -11.46 12.71
N LEU A 156 -14.24 -10.46 12.84
CA LEU A 156 -14.62 -9.03 12.86
C LEU A 156 -15.29 -8.62 11.54
N TRP A 157 -14.73 -9.02 10.39
CA TRP A 157 -15.26 -8.66 9.08
C TRP A 157 -16.63 -9.30 8.81
N GLU A 158 -16.81 -10.58 9.15
CA GLU A 158 -18.08 -11.28 9.02
C GLU A 158 -19.17 -10.65 9.89
N LYS A 159 -18.80 -10.22 11.11
CA LYS A 159 -19.73 -9.66 12.10
C LYS A 159 -19.79 -8.13 12.09
N ARG A 160 -19.12 -7.44 11.15
CA ARG A 160 -19.04 -5.96 11.07
C ARG A 160 -20.36 -5.23 11.23
N HIS A 161 -21.46 -5.80 10.73
CA HIS A 161 -22.80 -5.19 10.81
C HIS A 161 -23.36 -5.15 12.24
N TYR A 162 -22.92 -6.06 13.12
CA TYR A 162 -23.25 -6.12 14.54
C TYR A 162 -22.41 -5.15 15.38
N LEU A 163 -21.22 -4.80 14.90
CA LEU A 163 -20.26 -3.94 15.59
C LEU A 163 -20.51 -2.44 15.36
N THR A 164 -21.52 -2.07 14.57
CA THR A 164 -21.81 -0.67 14.20
C THR A 164 -22.14 0.26 15.37
N HIS A 165 -22.51 -0.30 16.52
CA HIS A 165 -22.77 0.44 17.77
C HIS A 165 -21.59 0.42 18.75
N ILE A 166 -20.46 -0.19 18.40
CA ILE A 166 -19.23 -0.28 19.20
C ILE A 166 -18.14 0.53 18.48
N PRO A 167 -17.93 1.80 18.84
CA PRO A 167 -16.99 2.68 18.12
C PRO A 167 -15.56 2.15 18.07
N ASP A 168 -15.12 1.51 19.15
CA ASP A 168 -13.76 0.98 19.29
C ASP A 168 -13.49 -0.22 18.35
N ALA A 169 -14.55 -0.86 17.83
CA ALA A 169 -14.42 -1.94 16.86
C ALA A 169 -14.08 -1.43 15.45
N LEU A 170 -14.41 -0.17 15.13
CA LEU A 170 -14.18 0.39 13.79
C LEU A 170 -12.72 0.27 13.32
N PRO A 171 -11.70 0.73 14.08
CA PRO A 171 -10.31 0.61 13.65
C PRO A 171 -9.82 -0.84 13.49
N LEU A 172 -10.48 -1.81 14.13
CA LEU A 172 -10.14 -3.23 14.05
C LEU A 172 -10.81 -3.92 12.85
N VAL A 173 -11.93 -3.39 12.38
CA VAL A 173 -12.67 -3.89 11.21
C VAL A 173 -12.08 -3.38 9.88
N LEU A 174 -11.42 -2.22 9.90
CA LEU A 174 -10.78 -1.58 8.74
C LEU A 174 -9.40 -2.18 8.42
#